data_AF-A0A091BT82-F1
#
_entry.id   AF-A0A091BT82-F1
#
_cell.length_a   1.000
_cell.length_b   1.000
_cell.length_c   1.000
_cell.angle_alpha   90.00
_cell.angle_beta   90.00
_cell.angle_gamma   90.00
#
_symmetry.space_group_name_H-M   'P 1'
#
loop_
_entity.id
_entity.type
_entity.pdbx_description
1 polymer ?
#
loop_
_entity_poly.entity_id
_entity_poly.type
_entity_poly.pdbx_seq_one_letter_code
_entity_poly.pdbx_strand_id
1 'polypeptide(L)'
;MVCGKVKQIKDTKDRLFCSLICLMKDKSYEEIKIKDILEISQVSRRTFYRHFANKQELLNYYFEKVIDEYLKKRQNFAQSESFEEMVAGSLEFWYHKRNVLSILIKHQHFDLFFHQFNRRAKEVYDSITLPLVCIQR
;
A
#
# COMPACT_ATOMS: atom_id res chain seq x y z
N MET A 1 7.85 10.25 -11.55
CA MET A 1 9.25 9.86 -11.24
C MET A 1 9.49 8.41 -10.74
N VAL A 2 8.48 7.54 -10.58
CA VAL A 2 8.69 6.18 -10.01
C VAL A 2 9.52 5.24 -10.91
N CYS A 3 9.53 5.42 -12.24
CA CYS A 3 10.10 4.42 -13.16
C CYS A 3 11.61 4.50 -13.43
N GLY A 4 12.18 5.70 -13.50
CA GLY A 4 13.61 5.86 -13.80
C GLY A 4 14.56 5.40 -12.69
N LYS A 5 14.06 5.20 -11.46
CA LYS A 5 14.88 4.90 -10.28
C LYS A 5 14.67 3.50 -9.68
N VAL A 6 13.87 2.66 -10.31
CA VAL A 6 13.55 1.32 -9.78
C VAL A 6 14.81 0.50 -9.48
N LYS A 7 15.81 0.55 -10.36
CA LYS A 7 17.09 -0.19 -10.20
C LYS A 7 17.92 0.26 -8.99
N GLN A 8 17.71 1.48 -8.49
CA GLN A 8 18.45 2.05 -7.36
C GLN A 8 17.83 1.66 -5.99
N ILE A 9 16.64 1.05 -6.00
CA ILE A 9 15.99 0.56 -4.79
C ILE A 9 16.79 -0.66 -4.28
N LYS A 10 17.31 -0.55 -3.04
CA LYS A 10 18.12 -1.59 -2.41
C LYS A 10 17.30 -2.82 -2.02
N ASP A 11 16.09 -2.60 -1.49
CA ASP A 11 15.22 -3.70 -1.10
C ASP A 11 14.63 -4.39 -2.33
N THR A 12 14.76 -5.72 -2.37
CA THR A 12 14.35 -6.51 -3.55
C THR A 12 12.83 -6.55 -3.71
N LYS A 13 12.07 -6.60 -2.61
CA LYS A 13 10.60 -6.66 -2.66
C LYS A 13 10.03 -5.32 -3.12
N ASP A 14 10.57 -4.21 -2.61
CA ASP A 14 10.21 -2.87 -3.04
C ASP A 14 10.53 -2.63 -4.52
N ARG A 15 11.68 -3.13 -5.00
CA ARG A 15 12.05 -3.04 -6.41
C ARG A 15 11.09 -3.81 -7.31
N LEU A 16 10.68 -5.01 -6.90
CA LEU A 16 9.67 -5.81 -7.60
C LEU A 16 8.31 -5.07 -7.63
N PHE A 17 7.88 -4.54 -6.49
CA PHE A 17 6.63 -3.80 -6.38
C PHE A 17 6.63 -2.53 -7.25
N CYS A 18 7.67 -1.71 -7.17
CA CYS A 18 7.79 -0.51 -7.99
C CYS A 18 7.82 -0.83 -9.49
N SER A 19 8.38 -1.98 -9.88
CA SER A 19 8.35 -2.46 -11.27
C SER A 19 6.92 -2.80 -11.71
N LEU A 20 6.15 -3.48 -10.87
CA LEU A 20 4.73 -3.77 -11.13
C LEU A 20 3.93 -2.47 -11.26
N ILE A 21 4.04 -1.54 -10.30
CA ILE A 21 3.33 -0.25 -10.33
C ILE A 21 3.73 0.59 -11.55
N CYS A 22 4.98 0.48 -12.00
CA CYS A 22 5.43 1.10 -13.23
C CYS A 22 4.68 0.59 -14.46
N LEU A 23 4.59 -0.72 -14.61
CA LEU A 23 3.89 -1.36 -15.72
C LEU A 23 2.39 -1.04 -15.69
N MET A 24 1.80 -1.00 -14.50
CA MET A 24 0.40 -0.63 -14.28
C MET A 24 0.07 0.84 -14.61
N LYS A 25 1.01 1.65 -15.10
CA LYS A 25 0.67 2.98 -15.63
C LYS A 25 0.10 2.90 -17.04
N ASP A 26 0.63 1.96 -17.81
CA ASP A 26 0.45 1.86 -19.25
C ASP A 26 -0.24 0.54 -19.66
N LYS A 27 -0.25 -0.48 -18.79
CA LYS A 27 -0.84 -1.81 -19.05
C LYS A 27 -1.84 -2.20 -17.99
N SER A 28 -2.85 -2.99 -18.33
CA SER A 28 -3.73 -3.59 -17.32
C SER A 28 -2.96 -4.58 -16.46
N TYR A 29 -3.35 -4.72 -15.19
CA TYR A 29 -2.70 -5.67 -14.28
C TYR A 29 -2.72 -7.10 -14.81
N GLU A 30 -3.81 -7.53 -15.46
CA GLU A 30 -3.94 -8.88 -16.01
C GLU A 30 -2.96 -9.16 -17.14
N GLU A 31 -2.72 -8.19 -18.02
CA GLU A 31 -1.78 -8.31 -19.14
C GLU A 31 -0.32 -8.38 -18.70
N ILE A 32 0.01 -7.81 -17.54
CA ILE A 32 1.39 -7.78 -17.02
C ILE A 32 1.83 -9.19 -16.68
N LYS A 33 2.90 -9.68 -17.30
CA LYS A 33 3.49 -10.98 -16.98
C LYS A 33 4.59 -10.82 -15.95
N ILE A 34 4.88 -11.89 -15.21
CA ILE A 34 6.02 -11.91 -14.27
C ILE A 34 7.31 -11.50 -14.99
N LYS A 35 7.54 -11.99 -16.22
CA LYS A 35 8.73 -11.62 -17.01
C LYS A 35 8.89 -10.10 -17.20
N ASP A 36 7.79 -9.37 -17.41
CA ASP A 36 7.82 -7.93 -17.64
C ASP A 36 8.27 -7.20 -16.35
N ILE A 37 7.83 -7.70 -15.19
CA ILE A 37 8.26 -7.20 -13.87
C ILE A 37 9.77 -7.45 -13.70
N LEU A 38 10.25 -8.65 -14.03
CA LEU A 38 11.66 -9.02 -13.89
C LEU A 38 12.60 -8.19 -14.78
N GLU A 39 12.15 -7.86 -15.99
CA GLU A 39 12.89 -7.02 -16.94
C GLU A 39 13.15 -5.62 -16.37
N ILE A 40 12.15 -5.00 -15.74
CA ILE A 40 12.30 -3.68 -15.12
C ILE A 40 13.08 -3.79 -13.80
N SER A 41 12.75 -4.78 -12.97
CA SER A 41 13.31 -4.91 -11.62
C SER A 41 14.76 -5.37 -11.62
N GLN A 42 15.22 -6.02 -12.70
CA GLN A 42 16.53 -6.68 -12.77
C GLN A 42 16.69 -7.73 -11.66
N VAL A 43 15.62 -8.47 -11.39
CA VAL A 43 15.57 -9.53 -10.38
C VAL A 43 15.41 -10.86 -11.10
N SER A 44 16.14 -11.90 -10.67
CA SER A 44 16.02 -13.21 -11.29
C SER A 44 14.64 -13.83 -11.04
N ARG A 45 14.17 -14.67 -11.96
CA ARG A 45 12.93 -15.43 -11.78
C ARG A 45 12.97 -16.30 -10.52
N ARG A 46 14.11 -16.93 -10.22
CA ARG A 46 14.31 -17.72 -8.98
C ARG A 46 14.13 -16.85 -7.73
N THR A 47 14.64 -15.63 -7.75
CA THR A 47 14.51 -14.67 -6.64
C THR A 47 13.08 -14.20 -6.47
N PHE A 48 12.34 -13.95 -7.56
CA PHE A 48 10.92 -13.62 -7.49
C PHE A 48 10.15 -14.73 -6.78
N TYR A 49 10.27 -15.97 -7.26
CA TYR A 49 9.52 -17.09 -6.69
C TYR A 49 9.97 -17.51 -5.28
N ARG A 50 11.15 -17.08 -4.84
CA ARG A 50 11.56 -17.19 -3.43
C ARG A 50 10.76 -16.26 -2.51
N HIS A 51 10.27 -15.14 -3.03
CA HIS A 51 9.54 -14.14 -2.25
C HIS A 51 8.03 -14.22 -2.47
N PHE A 52 7.58 -14.49 -3.69
CA PHE A 52 6.17 -14.39 -4.08
C PHE A 52 5.79 -15.52 -5.03
N ALA A 53 4.66 -16.18 -4.77
CA ALA A 53 4.13 -17.20 -5.67
C ALA A 53 3.58 -16.60 -6.98
N ASN A 54 3.05 -15.38 -6.94
CA ASN A 54 2.39 -14.72 -8.07
C ASN A 54 2.38 -13.18 -7.89
N LYS A 55 1.77 -12.45 -8.85
CA LYS A 55 1.64 -10.97 -8.81
C LYS A 55 0.78 -10.48 -7.64
N GLN A 56 -0.23 -11.25 -7.25
CA GLN A 56 -1.16 -10.88 -6.18
C GLN A 56 -0.47 -10.91 -4.83
N GLU A 57 0.38 -11.91 -4.58
CA GLU A 57 1.21 -11.99 -3.37
C GLU A 57 2.18 -10.81 -3.25
N LEU A 58 2.73 -10.33 -4.38
CA LEU A 58 3.54 -9.12 -4.39
C LEU A 58 2.72 -7.87 -4.01
N LEU A 59 1.48 -7.74 -4.50
CA LEU A 59 0.58 -6.65 -4.11
C LEU A 59 0.19 -6.74 -2.63
N ASN A 60 -0.20 -7.94 -2.16
CA ASN A 60 -0.57 -8.20 -0.78
C ASN A 60 0.54 -7.79 0.19
N TYR A 61 1.78 -8.20 -0.09
CA TYR A 61 2.95 -7.80 0.70
C TYR A 61 3.09 -6.29 0.82
N TYR A 62 2.89 -5.55 -0.28
CA TYR A 62 2.97 -4.10 -0.24
C TYR A 62 1.82 -3.48 0.56
N PHE A 63 0.60 -4.02 0.45
CA PHE A 63 -0.53 -3.54 1.24
C PHE A 63 -0.32 -3.74 2.73
N GLU A 64 0.13 -4.93 3.14
CA GLU A 64 0.49 -5.19 4.54
C GLU A 64 1.51 -4.18 5.05
N LYS A 65 2.60 -3.96 4.28
CA LYS A 65 3.63 -2.98 4.61
C LYS A 65 3.06 -1.56 4.76
N VAL A 66 2.21 -1.11 3.83
CA VAL A 66 1.62 0.25 3.90
C VAL A 66 0.65 0.38 5.05
N ILE A 67 -0.12 -0.66 5.36
CA ILE A 67 -1.03 -0.66 6.50
C ILE A 67 -0.25 -0.65 7.81
N ASP A 68 0.85 -1.41 7.92
CA ASP A 68 1.77 -1.34 9.07
C ASP A 68 2.37 0.05 9.23
N GLU A 69 2.85 0.66 8.15
CA GLU A 69 3.35 2.04 8.15
C GLU A 69 2.28 3.03 8.61
N TYR A 70 1.04 2.85 8.16
CA TYR A 70 -0.10 3.68 8.55
C TYR A 70 -0.37 3.55 10.05
N LEU A 71 -0.55 2.33 10.54
CA LEU A 71 -0.87 2.06 11.94
C LEU A 71 0.24 2.54 12.88
N LYS A 72 1.50 2.40 12.48
CA LYS A 72 2.63 2.94 13.24
C LYS A 72 2.60 4.47 13.31
N LYS A 73 2.37 5.16 12.18
CA LYS A 73 2.25 6.63 12.18
C LYS A 73 1.02 7.11 12.92
N ARG A 74 -0.05 6.32 12.90
CA ARG A 74 -1.30 6.58 13.58
C ARG A 74 -1.18 6.63 15.08
N GLN A 75 -0.29 5.84 15.66
CA GLN A 75 0.04 5.97 17.08
C GLN A 75 0.50 7.38 17.44
N ASN A 76 1.10 8.14 16.52
CA ASN A 76 1.54 9.51 16.79
C ASN A 76 0.38 10.50 16.73
N PHE A 77 -0.41 10.49 15.65
CA PHE A 77 -1.51 11.44 15.49
C PHE A 77 -2.79 11.02 16.23
N ALA A 78 -2.88 9.81 16.78
CA ALA A 78 -3.90 9.43 17.75
C ALA A 78 -3.66 10.06 19.14
N GLN A 79 -2.45 10.54 19.40
CA GLN A 79 -2.10 11.32 20.60
C GLN A 79 -2.23 12.83 20.37
N SER A 80 -2.76 13.25 19.21
CA SER A 80 -3.01 14.65 18.90
C SER A 80 -4.04 15.26 19.86
N GLU A 81 -3.92 16.56 20.08
CA GLU A 81 -4.78 17.28 21.04
C GLU A 81 -6.21 17.49 20.52
N SER A 82 -6.42 17.32 19.20
CA SER A 82 -7.71 17.49 18.54
C SER A 82 -8.02 16.39 17.52
N PHE A 83 -9.31 16.17 17.28
CA PHE A 83 -9.80 15.25 16.25
C PHE A 83 -9.34 15.69 14.86
N GLU A 84 -9.30 17.00 14.62
CA GLU A 84 -8.88 17.63 13.38
C GLU A 84 -7.44 17.28 13.03
N GLU A 85 -6.52 17.36 13.99
CA GLU A 85 -5.12 16.96 13.80
C GLU A 85 -4.97 15.48 13.51
N MET A 86 -5.71 14.62 14.24
CA MET A 86 -5.73 13.18 14.00
C MET A 86 -6.21 12.85 12.57
N VAL A 87 -7.28 13.50 12.13
CA VAL A 87 -7.84 13.33 10.77
C VAL A 87 -6.87 13.88 9.73
N ALA A 88 -6.30 15.07 9.95
CA ALA A 88 -5.32 15.67 9.05
C ALA A 88 -4.10 14.76 8.86
N GLY A 89 -3.55 14.22 9.95
CA GLY A 89 -2.43 13.26 9.89
C GLY A 89 -2.77 11.97 9.15
N SER A 90 -4.00 11.46 9.31
CA SER A 90 -4.49 10.33 8.53
C SER A 90 -4.60 10.65 7.04
N LEU A 91 -5.20 11.77 6.69
CA LEU A 91 -5.38 12.20 5.30
C LEU A 91 -4.04 12.50 4.63
N GLU A 92 -3.12 13.14 5.33
CA GLU A 92 -1.79 13.44 4.85
C GLU A 92 -1.02 12.15 4.52
N PHE A 93 -1.10 11.12 5.39
CA PHE A 93 -0.48 9.83 5.10
C PHE A 93 -0.98 9.24 3.77
N TRP A 94 -2.31 9.17 3.59
CA TRP A 94 -2.90 8.58 2.40
C TRP A 94 -2.68 9.43 1.15
N TYR A 95 -2.65 10.76 1.30
CA TYR A 95 -2.30 11.68 0.23
C TYR A 95 -0.86 11.44 -0.28
N HIS A 96 0.09 11.14 0.62
CA HIS A 96 1.44 10.75 0.20
C HIS A 96 1.47 9.44 -0.61
N LYS A 97 0.51 8.54 -0.38
CA LYS A 97 0.37 7.26 -1.12
C LYS A 97 -0.55 7.36 -2.35
N ARG A 98 -1.17 8.52 -2.62
CA ARG A 98 -2.18 8.74 -3.68
C ARG A 98 -1.84 8.19 -5.06
N ASN A 99 -0.56 8.24 -5.48
CA ASN A 99 -0.14 7.77 -6.80
C ASN A 99 -0.29 6.25 -6.95
N VAL A 100 -0.07 5.49 -5.87
CA VAL A 100 -0.27 4.05 -5.88
C VAL A 100 -1.77 3.76 -5.82
N LEU A 101 -2.50 4.41 -4.92
CA LEU A 101 -3.95 4.25 -4.78
C LEU A 101 -4.68 4.56 -6.09
N SER A 102 -4.31 5.64 -6.80
CA SER A 102 -4.91 6.00 -8.08
C SER A 102 -4.70 4.93 -9.16
N ILE A 103 -3.54 4.29 -9.17
CA ILE A 103 -3.24 3.18 -10.08
C ILE A 103 -4.11 1.97 -9.72
N LEU A 104 -4.24 1.62 -8.44
CA LEU A 104 -5.07 0.50 -8.01
C LEU A 104 -6.55 0.71 -8.36
N ILE A 105 -7.06 1.92 -8.15
CA ILE A 105 -8.45 2.29 -8.50
C ILE A 105 -8.66 2.19 -10.01
N LYS A 106 -7.75 2.76 -10.82
CA LYS A 106 -7.82 2.71 -12.29
C LYS A 106 -7.87 1.27 -12.82
N HIS A 107 -7.22 0.34 -12.13
CA HIS A 107 -7.10 -1.06 -12.55
C HIS A 107 -8.04 -2.02 -11.79
N GLN A 108 -9.06 -1.51 -11.08
CA GLN A 108 -10.04 -2.34 -10.35
C GLN A 108 -9.40 -3.32 -9.33
N HIS A 109 -8.24 -2.98 -8.78
CA HIS A 109 -7.57 -3.75 -7.72
C HIS A 109 -7.65 -3.07 -6.35
N PHE A 110 -8.51 -2.05 -6.22
CA PHE A 110 -8.77 -1.43 -4.94
C PHE A 110 -9.40 -2.40 -3.94
N ASP A 111 -10.18 -3.38 -4.40
CA ASP A 111 -10.82 -4.39 -3.54
C ASP A 111 -9.80 -5.22 -2.75
N LEU A 112 -8.65 -5.53 -3.36
CA LEU A 112 -7.57 -6.25 -2.68
C LEU A 112 -7.01 -5.42 -1.51
N PHE A 113 -6.78 -4.13 -1.74
CA PHE A 113 -6.36 -3.22 -0.68
C PHE A 113 -7.45 -3.07 0.39
N PHE A 114 -8.71 -2.85 -0.01
CA PHE A 114 -9.84 -2.66 0.89
C PHE A 114 -10.06 -3.88 1.78
N HIS A 115 -9.97 -5.09 1.22
CA HIS A 115 -10.08 -6.32 2.00
C HIS A 115 -8.99 -6.41 3.08
N GLN A 116 -7.72 -6.15 2.71
CA GLN A 116 -6.61 -6.19 3.67
C GLN A 116 -6.72 -5.09 4.74
N PHE A 117 -7.09 -3.88 4.32
CA PHE A 117 -7.31 -2.77 5.23
C PHE A 117 -8.44 -3.07 6.22
N ASN A 118 -9.57 -3.60 5.74
CA ASN A 118 -10.72 -3.95 6.57
C ASN A 118 -10.42 -5.04 7.60
N ARG A 119 -9.59 -6.03 7.25
CA ARG A 119 -9.13 -7.03 8.23
C ARG A 119 -8.41 -6.42 9.42
N ARG A 120 -7.81 -5.24 9.23
CA ARG A 120 -7.08 -4.48 10.25
C ARG A 120 -7.81 -3.22 10.71
N ALA A 121 -9.03 -3.00 10.23
CA ALA A 121 -9.81 -1.82 10.59
C ALA A 121 -10.12 -1.76 12.08
N LYS A 122 -10.21 -2.90 12.77
CA LYS A 122 -10.37 -2.92 14.23
C LYS A 122 -9.22 -2.19 14.94
N GLU A 123 -7.97 -2.41 14.53
CA GLU A 123 -6.81 -1.71 15.08
C GLU A 123 -6.91 -0.20 14.88
N VAL A 124 -7.49 0.22 13.75
CA VAL A 124 -7.79 1.63 13.46
C VAL A 124 -8.92 2.13 14.37
N TYR A 125 -10.03 1.41 14.53
CA TYR A 125 -11.13 1.87 15.37
C TYR A 125 -10.76 1.93 16.85
N ASP A 126 -10.08 0.92 17.37
CA ASP A 126 -9.67 0.84 18.78
C ASP A 126 -8.71 1.97 19.18
N SER A 127 -7.93 2.49 18.23
CA SER A 127 -6.98 3.57 18.50
C SER A 127 -7.58 4.98 18.36
N ILE A 128 -8.89 5.11 18.06
CA ILE A 128 -9.57 6.40 18.13
C ILE A 128 -10.24 6.51 19.49
N THR A 129 -9.91 7.54 20.26
CA THR A 129 -10.77 7.98 21.36
C THR A 129 -11.95 8.73 20.76
N LEU A 130 -12.90 8.00 20.17
CA LEU A 130 -14.15 8.61 19.76
C LEU A 130 -14.88 9.02 21.05
N PRO A 131 -15.46 10.24 21.13
CA PRO A 131 -16.43 10.55 22.16
C PRO A 131 -17.69 9.72 21.90
N LEU A 132 -17.64 8.42 22.20
CA LEU A 132 -18.79 7.52 22.16
C LEU A 132 -19.85 7.89 23.22
N VAL A 133 -19.58 8.91 24.03
CA VAL A 133 -20.48 9.50 25.03
C VAL A 133 -21.71 10.16 24.40
N CYS A 134 -21.76 10.36 23.08
CA CYS A 134 -22.91 11.00 22.42
C CYS A 134 -23.93 10.04 21.78
N ILE A 135 -23.72 8.71 21.80
CA ILE A 135 -24.65 7.72 21.19
C ILE A 135 -25.45 6.95 22.26
N GLN A 136 -25.55 7.51 23.47
CA GLN A 136 -26.50 7.07 24.49
C GLN A 136 -27.48 8.22 24.81
N ARG A 137 -28.37 8.51 23.87
CA ARG A 137 -29.62 9.25 24.13
C ARG A 137 -30.75 8.60 23.35
#